data_AF-E1IDS7-F1
#
_entry.id   AF-E1IDS7-F1
#
_cell.length_a   1.000
_cell.length_b   1.000
_cell.length_c   1.000
_cell.angle_alpha   90.00
_cell.angle_beta   90.00
_cell.angle_gamma   90.00
#
_symmetry.space_group_name_H-M   'P 1'
#
loop_
_entity.id
_entity.type
_entity.pdbx_description
1 polymer ?
#
loop_
_entity_poly.entity_id
_entity_poly.type
_entity_poly.pdbx_seq_one_letter_code
_entity_poly.pdbx_strand_id
1 'polypeptide(L)'
;METFLNIFAPIALVIFFGGLALRMGRWAKALIVHRSARGRNATFPVNMADLGLFKGAQDVLAGPVQHFHKPANRVWSRGYMLYHIAIITEVTGYSLSALILFSRMLMGQPVPDIGRHVEQSFNYNPSNLLAIVFGNGETLASQFLFGSFAPIFVSVTWVAVGFAVVGNLHLVYTLLTRRNAAVLADIDAAAKGVRIKGRITWDRLAVRLLIFSIIWTELFARLELINGIVFVHAALGLALFTLFPFTYLFHMVMNVVALYYGAKRRSIRAVA
;
A
#
# COMPACT_ATOMS: atom_id res chain seq x y z
N MET A 1 0.01 -22.97 11.11
CA MET A 1 -0.01 -21.85 10.13
C MET A 1 0.90 -22.09 8.93
N GLU A 2 2.11 -22.65 9.13
CA GLU A 2 3.06 -22.93 8.04
C GLU A 2 2.48 -23.79 6.90
N THR A 3 1.84 -24.91 7.23
CA THR A 3 1.21 -25.80 6.22
C THR A 3 0.17 -25.06 5.37
N PHE A 4 -0.66 -24.23 6.00
CA PHE A 4 -1.64 -23.40 5.31
C PHE A 4 -0.95 -22.42 4.35
N LEU A 5 0.08 -21.69 4.81
CA LEU A 5 0.81 -20.74 4.00
C LEU A 5 1.55 -21.38 2.83
N ASN A 6 2.11 -22.57 3.01
CA ASN A 6 2.77 -23.32 1.92
C ASN A 6 1.81 -23.64 0.76
N ILE A 7 0.53 -23.87 1.06
CA ILE A 7 -0.51 -24.12 0.06
C ILE A 7 -1.08 -22.80 -0.48
N PHE A 8 -1.34 -21.84 0.40
CA PHE A 8 -2.01 -20.59 0.07
C PHE A 8 -1.12 -19.64 -0.75
N ALA A 9 0.18 -19.57 -0.46
CA ALA A 9 1.13 -18.71 -1.16
C ALA A 9 1.14 -18.85 -2.69
N PRO A 10 1.30 -20.05 -3.28
CA PRO A 10 1.28 -20.19 -4.73
C PRO A 10 -0.08 -19.80 -5.33
N ILE A 11 -1.19 -20.16 -4.69
CA ILE A 11 -2.55 -19.79 -5.14
C ILE A 11 -2.72 -18.27 -5.14
N ALA A 12 -2.32 -17.62 -4.04
CA ALA A 12 -2.38 -16.18 -3.86
C ALA A 12 -1.59 -15.43 -4.95
N LEU A 13 -0.38 -15.91 -5.29
CA LEU A 13 0.44 -15.33 -6.36
C LEU A 13 -0.23 -15.46 -7.72
N VAL A 14 -0.78 -16.63 -8.05
CA VAL A 14 -1.49 -16.84 -9.33
C VAL A 14 -2.68 -15.89 -9.46
N ILE A 15 -3.50 -15.77 -8.41
CA ILE A 15 -4.66 -14.86 -8.40
C ILE A 15 -4.19 -13.40 -8.55
N PHE A 16 -3.14 -13.00 -7.82
CA PHE A 16 -2.58 -11.66 -7.91
C PHE A 16 -2.11 -11.33 -9.33
N PHE A 17 -1.23 -12.16 -9.91
CA PHE A 17 -0.68 -11.91 -11.24
C PHE A 17 -1.76 -11.96 -12.32
N GLY A 18 -2.74 -12.86 -12.20
CA GLY A 18 -3.91 -12.89 -13.08
C GLY A 18 -4.73 -11.60 -13.00
N GLY A 19 -5.04 -11.13 -11.78
CA GLY A 19 -5.75 -9.87 -11.56
C GLY A 19 -4.98 -8.65 -12.10
N LEU A 20 -3.68 -8.60 -11.83
CA LEU A 20 -2.78 -7.54 -12.33
C LEU A 20 -2.75 -7.53 -13.86
N ALA A 21 -2.55 -8.69 -14.49
CA ALA A 21 -2.54 -8.82 -15.94
C ALA A 21 -3.87 -8.39 -16.58
N LEU A 22 -5.01 -8.75 -15.99
CA LEU A 22 -6.33 -8.31 -16.47
C LEU A 22 -6.50 -6.79 -16.38
N ARG A 23 -6.08 -6.18 -15.26
CA ARG A 23 -6.29 -4.75 -15.01
C ARG A 23 -5.31 -3.88 -15.81
N MET A 24 -4.03 -4.26 -15.83
CA MET A 24 -2.99 -3.58 -16.61
C MET A 24 -3.09 -3.88 -18.10
N GLY A 25 -3.53 -5.07 -18.51
CA GLY A 25 -3.73 -5.44 -19.90
C GLY A 25 -4.76 -4.57 -20.60
N ARG A 26 -5.82 -4.14 -19.90
CA ARG A 26 -6.77 -3.14 -20.42
C ARG A 26 -6.10 -1.79 -20.70
N TRP A 27 -5.19 -1.36 -19.83
CA TRP A 27 -4.43 -0.13 -20.00
C TRP A 27 -3.39 -0.25 -21.14
N ALA A 28 -2.64 -1.34 -21.18
CA ALA A 28 -1.69 -1.63 -22.26
C ALA A 28 -2.40 -1.69 -23.63
N LYS A 29 -3.57 -2.33 -23.71
CA LYS A 29 -4.42 -2.33 -24.92
C LYS A 29 -4.86 -0.91 -25.30
N ALA A 30 -5.18 -0.05 -24.33
CA ALA A 30 -5.54 1.33 -24.61
C ALA A 30 -4.36 2.16 -25.16
N LEU A 31 -3.13 1.88 -24.71
CA LEU A 31 -1.92 2.50 -25.26
C LEU A 31 -1.66 2.07 -26.71
N ILE A 32 -1.76 0.76 -26.99
CA ILE A 32 -1.45 0.19 -28.31
C ILE A 32 -2.47 0.61 -29.37
N VAL A 33 -3.77 0.62 -29.02
CA VAL A 33 -4.83 0.88 -30.00
C VAL A 33 -4.99 2.38 -30.31
N HIS A 34 -4.20 3.26 -29.68
CA HIS A 34 -4.33 4.73 -29.79
C HIS A 34 -5.76 5.26 -29.65
N ARG A 35 -6.68 4.46 -29.09
CA ARG A 35 -8.01 4.94 -28.72
C ARG A 35 -7.77 5.94 -27.62
N SER A 36 -7.97 7.22 -27.92
CA SER A 36 -7.96 8.26 -26.89
C SER A 36 -8.77 7.73 -25.71
N ALA A 37 -8.17 7.68 -24.53
CA ALA A 37 -8.83 7.24 -23.32
C ALA A 37 -9.99 8.21 -23.08
N ARG A 38 -11.16 7.88 -23.63
CA ARG A 38 -12.44 8.60 -23.63
C ARG A 38 -12.36 10.11 -23.42
N GLY A 39 -12.54 10.85 -24.52
CA GLY A 39 -13.12 12.19 -24.51
C GLY A 39 -12.22 13.27 -23.93
N ARG A 40 -11.42 13.91 -24.79
CA ARG A 40 -11.02 15.30 -24.52
C ARG A 40 -12.30 16.12 -24.36
N ASN A 41 -12.42 16.82 -23.25
CA ASN A 41 -13.49 17.80 -23.09
C ASN A 41 -13.21 18.92 -24.11
N ALA A 42 -14.17 19.24 -24.98
CA ALA A 42 -13.97 20.19 -26.09
C ALA A 42 -13.60 21.61 -25.63
N THR A 43 -13.86 21.91 -24.35
CA THR A 43 -13.54 23.18 -23.69
C THR A 43 -12.12 23.26 -23.12
N PHE A 44 -11.33 22.19 -23.19
CA PHE A 44 -9.96 22.23 -22.67
C PHE A 44 -8.98 22.85 -23.68
N PRO A 45 -8.12 23.79 -23.26
CA PRO A 45 -7.19 24.45 -24.15
C PRO A 45 -6.25 23.42 -24.78
N VAL A 46 -6.18 23.44 -26.11
CA VAL A 46 -5.53 22.42 -26.95
C VAL A 46 -4.00 22.39 -26.77
N ASN A 47 -3.43 23.46 -26.22
CA ASN A 47 -1.98 23.67 -26.09
C ASN A 47 -1.57 23.92 -24.64
N MET A 48 -1.82 22.96 -23.74
CA MET A 48 -1.17 23.05 -22.44
C MET A 48 0.26 22.53 -22.53
N ALA A 49 1.23 23.35 -22.13
CA ALA A 49 2.63 22.94 -22.04
C ALA A 49 2.81 21.79 -21.05
N ASP A 50 3.69 20.85 -21.38
CA ASP A 50 4.04 19.74 -20.50
C ASP A 50 4.49 20.27 -19.13
N LEU A 51 3.99 19.61 -18.08
CA LEU A 51 4.49 19.83 -16.73
C LEU A 51 5.71 18.95 -16.54
N GLY A 52 6.87 19.54 -16.22
CA GLY A 52 8.03 18.77 -15.80
C GLY A 52 7.66 17.79 -14.68
N LEU A 53 8.31 16.63 -14.63
CA LEU A 53 7.97 15.50 -13.74
C LEU A 53 7.75 15.93 -12.29
N PHE A 54 8.59 16.83 -11.76
CA PHE A 54 8.47 17.32 -10.39
C PHE A 54 7.17 18.08 -10.13
N LYS A 55 6.79 18.99 -11.03
CA LYS A 55 5.55 19.77 -10.91
C LYS A 55 4.32 18.91 -11.14
N GLY A 56 4.38 17.97 -12.09
CA GLY A 56 3.35 16.96 -12.29
C GLY A 56 3.17 16.05 -11.07
N ALA A 57 4.27 15.66 -10.42
CA ALA A 57 4.24 14.89 -9.17
C ALA A 57 3.60 15.68 -8.03
N GLN A 58 3.99 16.95 -7.87
CA GLN A 58 3.41 17.83 -6.86
C GLN A 58 1.90 18.01 -7.07
N ASP A 59 1.45 18.26 -8.30
CA ASP A 59 0.03 18.46 -8.61
C ASP A 59 -0.80 17.17 -8.40
N VAL A 60 -0.25 16.01 -8.75
CA VAL A 60 -0.95 14.71 -8.58
C VAL A 60 -0.96 14.25 -7.12
N LEU A 61 0.14 14.40 -6.39
CA LEU A 61 0.29 13.88 -5.03
C LEU A 61 -0.22 14.85 -3.97
N ALA A 62 0.09 16.14 -4.10
CA ALA A 62 -0.23 17.15 -3.10
C ALA A 62 -1.49 17.96 -3.45
N GLY A 63 -1.80 18.15 -4.74
CA GLY A 63 -2.94 18.92 -5.21
C GLY A 63 -4.27 18.50 -4.57
N PRO A 64 -4.69 17.22 -4.67
CA PRO A 64 -5.93 16.72 -4.07
C PRO A 64 -6.00 16.95 -2.56
N VAL A 65 -4.90 16.67 -1.85
CA VAL A 65 -4.84 16.78 -0.38
C VAL A 65 -4.93 18.23 0.08
N GLN A 66 -4.17 19.13 -0.56
CA GLN A 66 -4.07 20.53 -0.19
C GLN A 66 -5.34 21.32 -0.52
N HIS A 67 -5.91 21.11 -1.71
CA HIS A 67 -7.00 21.93 -2.22
C HIS A 67 -8.38 21.41 -1.83
N PHE A 68 -8.55 20.09 -1.69
CA PHE A 68 -9.88 19.48 -1.54
C PHE A 68 -10.08 18.84 -0.18
N HIS A 69 -9.11 18.05 0.30
CA HIS A 69 -9.34 17.19 1.47
C HIS A 69 -9.02 17.86 2.81
N LYS A 70 -7.87 18.56 2.92
CA LYS A 70 -7.42 19.16 4.19
C LYS A 70 -8.39 20.22 4.74
N PRO A 71 -8.99 21.10 3.90
CA PRO A 71 -10.01 22.03 4.35
C PRO A 71 -11.30 21.33 4.81
N ALA A 72 -11.74 20.29 4.09
CA ALA A 72 -13.01 19.62 4.34
C ALA A 72 -12.98 18.67 5.57
N ASN A 73 -11.88 17.93 5.76
CA ASN A 73 -11.73 17.01 6.90
C ASN A 73 -10.26 16.78 7.27
N ARG A 74 -9.75 17.62 8.18
CA ARG A 74 -8.37 17.55 8.68
C ARG A 74 -7.99 16.19 9.28
N VAL A 75 -8.92 15.54 9.99
CA VAL A 75 -8.68 14.23 10.62
C VAL A 75 -8.48 13.16 9.55
N TRP A 76 -9.33 13.16 8.53
CA TRP A 76 -9.20 12.24 7.39
C TRP A 76 -7.91 12.51 6.61
N SER A 77 -7.58 13.77 6.32
CA SER A 77 -6.36 14.12 5.57
C SER A 77 -5.09 13.75 6.32
N ARG A 78 -5.04 13.99 7.64
CA ARG A 78 -3.94 13.52 8.49
C ARG A 78 -3.85 12.00 8.43
N GLY A 79 -4.98 11.31 8.62
CA GLY A 79 -5.05 9.86 8.54
C GLY A 79 -4.53 9.32 7.21
N TYR A 80 -4.99 9.90 6.10
CA TYR A 80 -4.58 9.56 4.74
C TYR A 80 -3.07 9.73 4.56
N MET A 81 -2.52 10.89 4.93
CA MET A 81 -1.09 11.17 4.77
C MET A 81 -0.22 10.20 5.58
N LEU A 82 -0.52 10.03 6.87
CA LEU A 82 0.25 9.13 7.75
C LEU A 82 0.17 7.68 7.26
N TYR A 83 -1.02 7.22 6.87
CA TYR A 83 -1.22 5.88 6.32
C TYR A 83 -0.42 5.65 5.02
N HIS A 84 -0.36 6.63 4.11
CA HIS A 84 0.40 6.46 2.86
C HIS A 84 1.90 6.47 3.11
N ILE A 85 2.41 7.34 4.00
CA ILE A 85 3.82 7.32 4.38
C ILE A 85 4.16 5.94 4.94
N ALA A 86 3.37 5.44 5.89
CA ALA A 86 3.58 4.13 6.49
C ALA A 86 3.60 3.01 5.45
N ILE A 87 2.56 2.91 4.60
CA ILE A 87 2.49 1.85 3.59
C ILE A 87 3.62 1.93 2.57
N ILE A 88 4.00 3.13 2.11
CA ILE A 88 5.11 3.27 1.16
C ILE A 88 6.41 2.77 1.81
N THR A 89 6.66 3.15 3.06
CA THR A 89 7.83 2.70 3.81
C THR A 89 7.82 1.19 4.02
N GLU A 90 6.72 0.60 4.49
CA GLU A 90 6.62 -0.85 4.73
C GLU A 90 6.72 -1.66 3.43
N VAL A 91 6.01 -1.26 2.36
CA VAL A 91 6.09 -1.95 1.07
C VAL A 91 7.50 -1.88 0.49
N THR A 92 8.19 -0.75 0.66
CA THR A 92 9.61 -0.61 0.27
C THR A 92 10.49 -1.53 1.10
N GLY A 93 10.25 -1.61 2.42
CA GLY A 93 10.91 -2.55 3.33
C GLY A 93 10.75 -3.99 2.88
N TYR A 94 9.52 -4.47 2.67
CA TYR A 94 9.24 -5.83 2.20
C TYR A 94 9.85 -6.11 0.83
N SER A 95 9.78 -5.14 -0.10
CA SER A 95 10.37 -5.29 -1.44
C SER A 95 11.89 -5.45 -1.36
N LEU A 96 12.55 -4.63 -0.53
CA LEU A 96 13.99 -4.73 -0.30
C LEU A 96 14.36 -6.05 0.38
N SER A 97 13.61 -6.47 1.40
CA SER A 97 13.79 -7.75 2.08
C SER A 97 13.67 -8.94 1.12
N ALA A 98 12.67 -8.92 0.24
CA ALA A 98 12.50 -9.96 -0.78
C ALA A 98 13.67 -10.00 -1.77
N LEU A 99 14.17 -8.83 -2.21
CA LEU A 99 15.32 -8.74 -3.12
C LEU A 99 16.60 -9.29 -2.46
N ILE A 100 16.86 -8.93 -1.21
CA ILE A 100 18.03 -9.42 -0.47
C ILE A 100 17.93 -10.93 -0.24
N LEU A 101 16.77 -11.42 0.22
CA LEU A 101 16.53 -12.84 0.43
C LEU A 101 16.78 -13.62 -0.86
N PHE A 102 16.21 -13.17 -1.98
CA PHE A 102 16.40 -13.81 -3.28
C PHE A 102 17.87 -13.80 -3.71
N SER A 103 18.57 -12.68 -3.55
CA SER A 103 20.02 -12.60 -3.84
C SER A 103 20.83 -13.60 -3.02
N ARG A 104 20.55 -13.73 -1.71
CA ARG A 104 21.24 -14.69 -0.83
C ARG A 104 20.95 -16.14 -1.21
N MET A 105 19.71 -16.44 -1.57
CA MET A 105 19.32 -17.77 -2.07
C MET A 105 20.05 -18.14 -3.36
N LEU A 106 20.16 -17.20 -4.31
CA LEU A 106 20.92 -17.42 -5.56
C LEU A 106 22.42 -17.66 -5.31
N MET A 107 22.96 -17.08 -4.24
CA MET A 107 24.34 -17.30 -3.79
C MET A 107 24.51 -18.60 -2.99
N GLY A 108 23.45 -19.41 -2.82
CA GLY A 108 23.49 -20.66 -2.07
C GLY A 108 23.66 -20.50 -0.55
N GLN A 109 23.40 -19.30 -0.01
CA GLN A 109 23.53 -19.05 1.42
C GLN A 109 22.38 -19.70 2.20
N PRO A 110 22.64 -20.22 3.42
CA PRO A 110 21.57 -20.70 4.28
C PRO A 110 20.63 -19.54 4.67
N VAL A 111 19.36 -19.88 4.86
CA VAL A 111 18.30 -18.97 5.33
C VAL A 111 17.89 -19.35 6.76
N PRO A 112 17.49 -18.40 7.62
CA PRO A 112 17.02 -18.74 8.95
C PRO A 112 15.72 -19.55 8.89
N ASP A 113 15.50 -20.42 9.88
CA ASP A 113 14.21 -21.08 10.13
C ASP A 113 13.47 -20.26 11.18
N ILE A 114 12.52 -19.43 10.75
CA ILE A 114 11.77 -18.52 11.63
C ILE A 114 10.90 -19.30 12.60
N GLY A 115 10.28 -20.40 12.16
CA GLY A 115 9.38 -21.20 13.01
C GLY A 115 10.12 -21.93 14.14
N ARG A 116 11.40 -22.26 13.90
CA ARG A 116 12.27 -22.92 14.88
C ARG A 116 13.26 -22.00 15.58
N HIS A 117 13.26 -20.70 15.24
CA HIS A 117 14.25 -19.71 15.72
C HIS A 117 15.71 -20.15 15.50
N VAL A 118 16.02 -20.71 14.33
CA VAL A 118 17.39 -21.14 13.97
C VAL A 118 17.99 -20.17 12.95
N GLU A 119 19.20 -19.67 13.21
CA GLU A 119 19.86 -18.67 12.36
C GLU A 119 20.26 -19.19 10.97
N GLN A 120 20.66 -20.46 10.89
CA GLN A 120 21.14 -21.06 9.65
C GLN A 120 20.39 -22.37 9.38
N SER A 121 19.65 -22.38 8.28
CA SER A 121 18.90 -23.54 7.79
C SER A 121 18.86 -23.55 6.25
N PHE A 122 18.27 -24.59 5.68
CA PHE A 122 17.91 -24.65 4.25
C PHE A 122 16.40 -24.79 4.07
N ASN A 123 15.61 -24.20 4.99
CA ASN A 123 14.15 -24.23 4.94
C ASN A 123 13.62 -23.21 3.92
N TYR A 124 13.58 -23.61 2.65
CA TYR A 124 13.06 -22.77 1.55
C TYR A 124 11.54 -22.87 1.34
N ASN A 125 10.81 -23.38 2.32
CA ASN A 125 9.36 -23.45 2.22
C ASN A 125 8.74 -22.04 2.09
N PRO A 126 7.69 -21.84 1.27
CA PRO A 126 7.09 -20.53 1.05
C PRO A 126 6.70 -19.81 2.35
N SER A 127 6.19 -20.54 3.35
CA SER A 127 5.85 -19.99 4.67
C SER A 127 7.04 -19.38 5.38
N ASN A 128 8.21 -20.03 5.36
CA ASN A 128 9.43 -19.54 5.97
C ASN A 128 9.97 -18.31 5.22
N LEU A 129 9.98 -18.37 3.88
CA LEU A 129 10.42 -17.23 3.05
C LEU A 129 9.52 -16.00 3.26
N LEU A 130 8.21 -16.20 3.33
CA LEU A 130 7.26 -15.13 3.65
C LEU A 130 7.47 -14.60 5.07
N ALA A 131 7.73 -15.47 6.05
CA ALA A 131 8.01 -15.03 7.41
C ALA A 131 9.32 -14.21 7.50
N ILE A 132 10.35 -14.52 6.71
CA ILE A 132 11.56 -13.70 6.63
C ILE A 132 11.24 -12.31 6.04
N VAL A 133 10.45 -12.25 4.97
CA VAL A 133 10.14 -10.99 4.28
C VAL A 133 9.19 -10.11 5.10
N PHE A 134 8.07 -10.68 5.56
CA PHE A 134 7.05 -9.95 6.32
C PHE A 134 7.44 -9.76 7.79
N GLY A 135 8.28 -10.63 8.34
CA GLY A 135 8.89 -10.49 9.67
C GLY A 135 10.20 -9.72 9.65
N ASN A 136 10.50 -8.93 8.60
CA ASN A 136 11.76 -8.19 8.48
C ASN A 136 12.05 -7.18 9.61
N GLY A 137 11.07 -6.91 10.48
CA GLY A 137 11.22 -6.13 11.70
C GLY A 137 11.59 -6.95 12.94
N GLU A 138 11.52 -8.28 12.90
CA GLU A 138 11.96 -9.17 13.97
C GLU A 138 13.48 -9.31 14.00
N THR A 139 14.04 -9.57 15.18
CA THR A 139 15.49 -9.62 15.41
C THR A 139 16.18 -10.58 14.44
N LEU A 140 15.70 -11.83 14.36
CA LEU A 140 16.31 -12.88 13.53
C LEU A 140 16.29 -12.54 12.03
N ALA A 141 15.14 -12.13 11.51
CA ALA A 141 14.98 -11.81 10.10
C ALA A 141 15.70 -10.50 9.73
N SER A 142 15.60 -9.46 10.56
CA SER A 142 16.26 -8.18 10.31
C SER A 142 17.78 -8.30 10.28
N GLN A 143 18.37 -9.06 11.22
CA GLN A 143 19.82 -9.32 11.25
C GLN A 143 20.26 -10.13 10.04
N PHE A 144 19.52 -11.18 9.66
CA PHE A 144 19.81 -11.96 8.47
C PHE A 144 19.77 -11.08 7.20
N LEU A 145 18.73 -10.25 7.04
CA LEU A 145 18.55 -9.42 5.86
C LEU A 145 19.55 -8.27 5.79
N PHE A 146 19.73 -7.53 6.88
CA PHE A 146 20.42 -6.23 6.86
C PHE A 146 21.77 -6.22 7.60
N GLY A 147 22.11 -7.28 8.34
CA GLY A 147 23.37 -7.36 9.08
C GLY A 147 23.56 -6.17 10.03
N SER A 148 24.68 -5.47 9.89
CA SER A 148 24.99 -4.27 10.68
C SER A 148 24.01 -3.11 10.47
N PHE A 149 23.25 -3.08 9.38
CA PHE A 149 22.23 -2.07 9.12
C PHE A 149 20.87 -2.40 9.77
N ALA A 150 20.70 -3.58 10.36
CA ALA A 150 19.45 -4.00 10.99
C ALA A 150 18.92 -2.99 12.04
N PRO A 151 19.75 -2.42 12.94
CA PRO A 151 19.26 -1.44 13.91
C PRO A 151 18.68 -0.18 13.26
N ILE A 152 19.29 0.28 12.16
CA ILE A 152 18.82 1.47 11.42
C ILE A 152 17.50 1.13 10.72
N PHE A 153 17.43 -0.02 10.05
CA PHE A 153 16.21 -0.47 9.38
C PHE A 153 15.04 -0.61 10.36
N VAL A 154 15.27 -1.29 11.48
CA VAL A 154 14.26 -1.47 12.54
C VAL A 154 13.83 -0.12 13.13
N SER A 155 14.77 0.82 13.36
CA SER A 155 14.44 2.15 13.87
C SER A 155 13.56 2.97 12.92
N VAL A 156 13.87 2.95 11.62
CA VAL A 156 13.06 3.65 10.60
C VAL A 156 11.67 3.02 10.49
N THR A 157 11.58 1.70 10.50
CA THR A 157 10.31 0.99 10.39
C THR A 157 9.44 1.14 11.64
N TRP A 158 10.02 1.34 12.83
CA TRP A 158 9.26 1.73 14.03
C TRP A 158 8.48 3.04 13.85
N VAL A 159 9.08 4.03 13.17
CA VAL A 159 8.39 5.28 12.83
C VAL A 159 7.23 5.02 11.86
N ALA A 160 7.45 4.14 10.88
CA ALA A 160 6.42 3.75 9.92
C ALA A 160 5.24 3.04 10.60
N VAL A 161 5.50 2.10 11.52
CA VAL A 161 4.47 1.45 12.35
C VAL A 161 3.67 2.48 13.14
N GLY A 162 4.33 3.47 13.76
CA GLY A 162 3.66 4.56 14.47
C GLY A 162 2.71 5.35 13.56
N PHE A 163 3.16 5.69 12.34
CA PHE A 163 2.30 6.33 11.33
C PHE A 163 1.18 5.41 10.85
N ALA A 164 1.41 4.10 10.74
CA ALA A 164 0.40 3.11 10.35
C ALA A 164 -0.73 3.07 11.38
N VAL A 165 -0.40 2.94 12.67
CA VAL A 165 -1.36 2.91 13.78
C VAL A 165 -2.17 4.20 13.82
N VAL A 166 -1.50 5.35 13.91
CA VAL A 166 -2.18 6.64 14.02
C VAL A 166 -2.99 6.92 12.75
N GLY A 167 -2.40 6.72 11.57
CA GLY A 167 -3.05 6.93 10.28
C GLY A 167 -4.31 6.11 10.12
N ASN A 168 -4.24 4.80 10.41
CA ASN A 168 -5.38 3.91 10.27
C ASN A 168 -6.47 4.18 11.33
N LEU A 169 -6.10 4.50 12.58
CA LEU A 169 -7.06 4.92 13.60
C LEU A 169 -7.87 6.16 13.16
N HIS A 170 -7.22 7.15 12.57
CA HIS A 170 -7.89 8.34 12.03
C HIS A 170 -8.88 7.99 10.92
N LEU A 171 -8.48 7.09 10.02
CA LEU A 171 -9.31 6.70 8.89
C LEU A 171 -10.49 5.81 9.33
N VAL A 172 -10.28 4.90 10.28
CA VAL A 172 -11.36 4.10 10.88
C VAL A 172 -12.32 4.99 11.66
N TYR A 173 -11.81 5.89 12.51
CA TYR A 173 -12.63 6.86 13.23
C TYR A 173 -13.49 7.71 12.28
N THR A 174 -12.91 8.25 11.22
CA THR A 174 -13.66 9.06 10.24
C THR A 174 -14.69 8.26 9.45
N LEU A 175 -14.44 6.97 9.19
CA LEU A 175 -15.41 6.08 8.56
C LEU A 175 -16.58 5.73 9.50
N LEU A 176 -16.28 5.31 10.74
CA LEU A 176 -17.29 4.94 11.75
C LEU A 176 -18.17 6.12 12.15
N THR A 177 -17.56 7.31 12.29
CA THR A 177 -18.30 8.55 12.56
C THR A 177 -18.97 9.14 11.32
N ARG A 178 -18.87 8.48 10.15
CA ARG A 178 -19.44 8.92 8.87
C ARG A 178 -19.01 10.33 8.45
N ARG A 179 -17.81 10.74 8.87
CA ARG A 179 -17.18 12.03 8.52
C ARG A 179 -16.38 11.95 7.22
N ASN A 180 -16.34 10.79 6.59
CA ASN A 180 -15.64 10.51 5.33
C ASN A 180 -16.21 11.23 4.09
N ALA A 181 -17.44 11.74 4.13
CA ALA A 181 -18.07 12.43 3.01
C ALA A 181 -18.57 13.85 3.37
N ALA A 182 -17.77 14.61 4.12
CA ALA A 182 -17.97 16.06 4.14
C ALA A 182 -17.76 16.57 2.71
N VAL A 183 -18.86 16.77 1.99
CA VAL A 183 -18.87 17.34 0.63
C VAL A 183 -18.18 18.69 0.70
N LEU A 184 -17.08 18.85 -0.05
CA LEU A 184 -16.62 20.10 -0.71
C LEU A 184 -16.88 21.43 0.03
N ALA A 185 -16.81 21.47 1.37
CA ALA A 185 -17.51 22.50 2.14
C ALA A 185 -16.83 23.88 2.16
N ASP A 186 -15.95 24.20 1.21
CA ASP A 186 -15.37 25.54 1.03
C ASP A 186 -14.87 25.84 -0.41
N ILE A 187 -15.11 24.98 -1.41
CA ILE A 187 -14.67 25.27 -2.80
C ILE A 187 -15.74 26.06 -3.56
N ASP A 188 -17.00 25.89 -3.17
CA ASP A 188 -18.13 26.64 -3.69
C ASP A 188 -18.79 27.38 -2.51
N ALA A 189 -18.96 28.70 -2.64
CA ALA A 189 -19.42 29.56 -1.55
C ALA A 189 -20.81 29.14 -1.02
N ALA A 190 -21.63 28.54 -1.90
CA ALA A 190 -22.97 28.06 -1.58
C ALA A 190 -22.99 26.77 -0.72
N ALA A 191 -21.91 26.00 -0.68
CA ALA A 191 -21.82 24.75 0.07
C ALA A 191 -21.11 24.91 1.43
N LYS A 192 -20.70 26.15 1.78
CA LYS A 192 -19.93 26.44 2.97
C LYS A 192 -20.69 26.09 4.25
N GLY A 193 -20.10 25.24 5.08
CA GLY A 193 -20.68 24.81 6.36
C GLY A 193 -21.71 23.68 6.28
N VAL A 194 -22.10 23.22 5.08
CA VAL A 194 -23.02 22.08 4.93
C VAL A 194 -22.26 20.76 5.11
N ARG A 195 -22.64 19.98 6.13
CA ARG A 195 -22.05 18.66 6.40
C ARG A 195 -23.06 17.55 6.16
N ILE A 196 -22.84 16.77 5.09
CA ILE A 196 -23.62 15.56 4.82
C ILE A 196 -22.91 14.37 5.45
N LYS A 197 -23.66 13.50 6.15
CA LYS A 197 -23.11 12.24 6.66
C LYS A 197 -22.74 11.34 5.50
N GLY A 198 -21.51 10.83 5.49
CA GLY A 198 -21.08 9.87 4.48
C GLY A 198 -21.70 8.50 4.65
N ARG A 199 -21.61 7.72 3.58
CA ARG A 199 -22.01 6.30 3.58
C ARG A 199 -20.87 5.45 4.12
N ILE A 200 -21.23 4.44 4.91
CA ILE A 200 -20.31 3.37 5.27
C ILE A 200 -20.32 2.39 4.11
N THR A 201 -19.15 2.19 3.50
CA THR A 201 -18.98 1.25 2.40
C THR A 201 -18.26 0.02 2.99
N TRP A 202 -18.97 -1.12 3.02
CA TRP A 202 -18.51 -2.34 3.70
C TRP A 202 -17.19 -2.88 3.16
N ASP A 203 -16.97 -2.75 1.85
CA ASP A 203 -15.71 -3.05 1.17
C ASP A 203 -14.53 -2.28 1.79
N ARG A 204 -14.67 -0.96 1.97
CA ARG A 204 -13.62 -0.13 2.58
C ARG A 204 -13.45 -0.43 4.05
N LEU A 205 -14.53 -0.74 4.78
CA LEU A 205 -14.43 -1.13 6.17
C LEU A 205 -13.66 -2.44 6.32
N ALA A 206 -14.00 -3.46 5.53
CA ALA A 206 -13.34 -4.77 5.55
C ALA A 206 -11.85 -4.66 5.23
N VAL A 207 -11.48 -3.96 4.15
CA VAL A 207 -10.07 -3.74 3.79
C VAL A 207 -9.33 -2.95 4.88
N ARG A 208 -9.95 -1.93 5.48
CA ARG A 208 -9.33 -1.15 6.56
C ARG A 208 -9.10 -1.99 7.82
N LEU A 209 -10.07 -2.82 8.20
CA LEU A 209 -9.94 -3.74 9.32
C LEU A 209 -8.88 -4.81 9.04
N LEU A 210 -8.79 -5.32 7.80
CA LEU A 210 -7.71 -6.22 7.38
C LEU A 210 -6.33 -5.56 7.56
N ILE A 211 -6.15 -4.33 7.07
CA ILE A 211 -4.90 -3.59 7.26
C ILE A 211 -4.63 -3.31 8.74
N PHE A 212 -5.67 -3.02 9.52
CA PHE A 212 -5.53 -2.82 10.95
C PHE A 212 -5.01 -4.10 11.63
N SER A 213 -5.55 -5.27 11.29
CA SER A 213 -5.05 -6.56 11.78
C SER A 213 -3.61 -6.84 11.34
N ILE A 214 -3.23 -6.47 10.11
CA ILE A 214 -1.85 -6.58 9.63
C ILE A 214 -0.91 -5.76 10.53
N ILE A 215 -1.24 -4.50 10.82
CA ILE A 215 -0.42 -3.61 11.67
C ILE A 215 -0.29 -4.19 13.09
N TRP A 216 -1.37 -4.71 13.68
CA TRP A 216 -1.30 -5.29 15.03
C TRP A 216 -0.49 -6.58 15.08
N THR A 217 -0.66 -7.45 14.09
CA THR A 217 0.14 -8.69 14.01
C THR A 217 1.61 -8.41 13.77
N GLU A 218 1.94 -7.35 13.01
CA GLU A 218 3.30 -6.84 12.87
C GLU A 218 3.85 -6.32 14.21
N LEU A 219 3.08 -5.51 14.93
CA LEU A 219 3.48 -4.96 16.22
C LEU A 219 3.75 -6.07 17.24
N PHE A 220 2.88 -7.08 17.30
CA PHE A 220 3.06 -8.22 18.19
C PHE A 220 4.25 -9.09 17.80
N ALA A 221 4.56 -9.23 16.50
CA ALA A 221 5.76 -9.92 16.03
C ALA A 221 7.02 -9.15 16.44
N ARG A 222 7.10 -7.85 16.14
CA ARG A 222 8.26 -6.98 16.45
C ARG A 222 8.57 -6.87 17.93
N LEU A 223 7.54 -6.92 18.78
CA LEU A 223 7.69 -6.90 20.23
C LEU A 223 7.90 -8.30 20.83
N GLU A 224 7.97 -9.34 20.00
CA GLU A 224 8.16 -10.74 20.40
C GLU A 224 7.11 -11.19 21.45
N LEU A 225 5.87 -10.66 21.38
CA LEU A 225 4.83 -10.92 22.37
C LEU A 225 4.07 -12.22 22.15
N ILE A 226 3.94 -12.65 20.89
CA ILE A 226 3.18 -13.85 20.51
C ILE A 226 4.02 -14.66 19.52
N ASN A 227 4.50 -15.82 19.96
CA ASN A 227 5.31 -16.71 19.14
C ASN A 227 4.55 -17.15 17.87
N GLY A 228 5.22 -17.06 16.72
CA GLY A 228 4.67 -17.47 15.43
C GLY A 228 3.59 -16.54 14.84
N ILE A 229 3.32 -15.37 15.45
CA ILE A 229 2.34 -14.42 14.92
C ILE A 229 2.76 -13.82 13.57
N VAL A 230 4.06 -13.84 13.26
CA VAL A 230 4.59 -13.48 11.94
C VAL A 230 3.96 -14.29 10.81
N PHE A 231 3.64 -15.57 11.03
CA PHE A 231 2.96 -16.37 10.01
C PHE A 231 1.51 -15.92 9.80
N VAL A 232 0.86 -15.40 10.84
CA VAL A 232 -0.47 -14.78 10.71
C VAL A 232 -0.34 -13.44 9.97
N HIS A 233 0.64 -12.62 10.34
CA HIS A 233 0.93 -11.36 9.65
C HIS A 233 1.20 -11.59 8.15
N ALA A 234 2.06 -12.55 7.80
CA ALA A 234 2.34 -12.96 6.43
C ALA A 234 1.08 -13.46 5.70
N ALA A 235 0.21 -14.23 6.37
CA ALA A 235 -1.05 -14.70 5.77
C ALA A 235 -2.01 -13.54 5.47
N LEU A 236 -2.13 -12.57 6.39
CA LEU A 236 -2.95 -11.38 6.20
C LEU A 236 -2.38 -10.46 5.12
N GLY A 237 -1.06 -10.26 5.10
CA GLY A 237 -0.34 -9.50 4.08
C GLY A 237 -0.53 -10.12 2.70
N LEU A 238 -0.41 -11.45 2.60
CA LEU A 238 -0.65 -12.20 1.37
C LEU A 238 -2.12 -12.12 0.93
N ALA A 239 -3.07 -12.19 1.84
CA ALA A 239 -4.49 -12.00 1.53
C ALA A 239 -4.76 -10.59 0.97
N LEU A 240 -4.18 -9.55 1.58
CA LEU A 240 -4.27 -8.17 1.08
C LEU A 240 -3.63 -8.05 -0.31
N PHE A 241 -2.48 -8.70 -0.51
CA PHE A 241 -1.80 -8.76 -1.80
C PHE A 241 -2.68 -9.41 -2.87
N THR A 242 -3.29 -10.57 -2.59
CA THR A 242 -4.24 -11.23 -3.50
C THR A 242 -5.44 -10.34 -3.87
N LEU A 243 -5.96 -9.59 -2.90
CA LEU A 243 -7.11 -8.69 -3.10
C LEU A 243 -6.71 -7.36 -3.76
N PHE A 244 -5.44 -6.99 -3.75
CA PHE A 244 -4.92 -5.72 -4.26
C PHE A 244 -5.45 -5.35 -5.66
N PRO A 245 -5.35 -6.21 -6.70
CA PRO A 245 -5.83 -5.87 -8.04
C PRO A 245 -7.36 -5.80 -8.14
N PHE A 246 -8.12 -6.17 -7.12
CA PHE A 246 -9.60 -6.16 -7.15
C PHE A 246 -10.22 -5.12 -6.21
N THR A 247 -9.41 -4.44 -5.40
CA THR A 247 -9.89 -3.44 -4.44
C THR A 247 -9.57 -2.01 -4.89
N TYR A 248 -10.01 -1.04 -4.08
CA TYR A 248 -9.65 0.36 -4.26
C TYR A 248 -8.14 0.60 -4.06
N LEU A 249 -7.39 -0.31 -3.44
CA LEU A 249 -5.96 -0.16 -3.17
C LEU A 249 -5.11 -0.06 -4.44
N PHE A 250 -5.60 -0.60 -5.56
CA PHE A 250 -4.95 -0.50 -6.86
C PHE A 250 -4.74 0.95 -7.35
N HIS A 251 -5.42 1.93 -6.73
CA HIS A 251 -5.12 3.34 -6.96
C HIS A 251 -3.63 3.66 -6.73
N MET A 252 -2.91 2.92 -5.88
CA MET A 252 -1.47 3.12 -5.68
C MET A 252 -0.67 2.89 -6.98
N VAL A 253 -1.01 1.87 -7.78
CA VAL A 253 -0.39 1.63 -9.10
C VAL A 253 -0.89 2.65 -10.11
N MET A 254 -2.19 2.95 -10.10
CA MET A 254 -2.77 3.92 -11.03
C MET A 254 -2.29 5.36 -10.78
N ASN A 255 -1.83 5.70 -9.57
CA ASN A 255 -1.21 6.99 -9.28
C ASN A 255 0.09 7.20 -10.07
N VAL A 256 0.84 6.14 -10.37
CA VAL A 256 2.03 6.24 -11.24
C VAL A 256 1.60 6.51 -12.69
N VAL A 257 0.57 5.82 -13.16
CA VAL A 257 -0.05 6.07 -14.47
C VAL A 257 -0.60 7.50 -14.54
N ALA A 258 -1.22 7.97 -13.47
CA ALA A 258 -1.71 9.33 -13.32
C ALA A 258 -0.61 10.36 -13.39
N LEU A 259 0.53 10.12 -12.74
CA LEU A 259 1.71 10.99 -12.77
C LEU A 259 2.26 11.12 -14.19
N TYR A 260 2.33 10.01 -14.93
CA TYR A 260 2.71 10.02 -16.34
C TYR A 260 1.76 10.90 -17.18
N TYR A 261 0.44 10.73 -17.03
CA TYR A 261 -0.52 11.54 -17.79
C TYR A 261 -0.66 12.97 -17.27
N GLY A 262 -0.42 13.21 -15.99
CA GLY A 262 -0.42 14.52 -15.34
C GLY A 262 0.76 15.37 -15.82
N ALA A 263 1.97 14.78 -15.88
CA ALA A 263 3.14 15.41 -16.50
C ALA A 263 2.87 15.78 -17.96
N LYS A 264 2.20 14.89 -18.73
CA LYS A 264 1.82 15.15 -20.12
C LYS A 264 0.53 15.96 -20.30
N ARG A 265 -0.13 16.38 -19.20
CA ARG A 265 -1.48 17.00 -19.18
C ARG A 265 -2.53 16.30 -20.06
N ARG A 266 -2.39 14.99 -20.27
CA ARG A 266 -3.18 14.22 -21.24
C ARG A 266 -4.50 13.67 -20.70
N SER A 267 -4.81 13.86 -19.41
CA SER A 267 -6.07 13.35 -18.86
C SER A 267 -6.56 14.13 -17.65
N ILE A 268 -7.59 14.94 -17.86
CA ILE A 268 -8.44 15.46 -16.78
C ILE A 268 -9.46 14.39 -16.31
N ARG A 269 -9.34 13.12 -16.76
CA ARG A 269 -10.21 12.01 -16.36
C ARG A 269 -9.51 10.65 -16.12
N ALA A 270 -8.17 10.57 -16.09
CA ALA A 270 -7.51 9.28 -15.81
C ALA A 270 -7.49 8.94 -14.30
N VAL A 271 -7.82 9.91 -13.44
CA VAL A 271 -7.94 9.70 -12.00
C VAL A 271 -9.27 10.28 -11.54
N ALA A 272 -10.26 9.41 -11.50
CA ALA A 272 -11.46 9.57 -10.69
C ALA A 272 -11.69 8.23 -9.98
#